data_AF-A0A1D1ZKR2-F1
#
_entry.id   AF-A0A1D1ZKR2-F1
#
_cell.length_a   1.000
_cell.length_b   1.000
_cell.length_c   1.000
_cell.angle_alpha   90.00
_cell.angle_beta   90.00
_cell.angle_gamma   90.00
#
_symmetry.space_group_name_H-M   'P 1'
#
loop_
_entity.id
_entity.type
_entity.pdbx_description
1 polymer ?
#
loop_
_entity_poly.entity_id
_entity_poly.type
_entity_poly.pdbx_seq_one_letter_code
_entity_poly.pdbx_strand_id
1 'polypeptide(L)'
;HLGWMMGSLFLVGFHGLLSTLPLSKIMIIDYKLIYPTGTATAHLINSVHTPQGAKLEKKRVRLFGKFFSLSFLWGLFQWFYRAGDHCGFVNFPLLGLQAYKNSFYFDFSASFVGVGMICPHLVNVSGLLGGIISWGIMWPL
;
A
#
# COMPACT_ATOMS: atom_id res chain seq x y z
N HIS A 1 22.78 -12.82 19.38
CA HIS A 1 22.56 -12.37 17.98
C HIS A 1 21.19 -11.74 17.74
N LEU A 2 20.08 -12.36 18.17
CA LEU A 2 18.72 -11.85 17.91
C LEU A 2 18.45 -10.43 18.45
N GLY A 3 18.89 -10.13 19.67
CA GLY A 3 18.67 -8.80 20.29
C GLY A 3 19.37 -7.65 19.57
N TRP A 4 20.53 -7.90 18.95
CA TRP A 4 21.24 -6.90 18.14
C TRP A 4 20.50 -6.61 16.83
N MET A 5 19.93 -7.65 16.20
CA MET A 5 19.11 -7.50 14.99
C MET A 5 17.79 -6.76 15.31
N MET A 6 17.15 -7.07 16.44
CA MET A 6 15.94 -6.34 16.87
C MET A 6 16.25 -4.88 17.19
N GLY A 7 17.37 -4.59 17.87
CA GLY A 7 17.80 -3.24 18.20
C GLY A 7 18.12 -2.40 16.96
N SER A 8 18.82 -2.96 15.98
CA SER A 8 19.13 -2.25 14.74
C SER A 8 17.88 -1.99 13.89
N LEU A 9 16.97 -2.95 13.77
CA LEU A 9 15.68 -2.78 13.08
C LEU A 9 14.83 -1.70 13.75
N PHE A 10 14.79 -1.66 15.09
CA PHE A 10 14.06 -0.64 15.84
C PHE A 10 14.63 0.76 15.60
N LEU A 11 15.96 0.91 15.67
CA LEU A 11 16.63 2.19 15.45
C LEU A 11 16.43 2.73 14.03
N VAL A 12 16.58 1.86 13.01
CA VAL A 12 16.37 2.24 11.61
C VAL A 12 14.89 2.59 11.36
N GLY A 13 13.95 1.81 11.91
CA GLY A 13 12.53 2.10 11.80
C GLY A 13 12.14 3.43 12.46
N PHE A 14 12.66 3.68 13.66
CA PHE A 14 12.41 4.93 14.38
C PHE A 14 13.02 6.14 13.67
N HIS A 15 14.24 6.00 13.14
CA HIS A 15 14.88 7.04 12.36
C HIS A 15 14.12 7.35 11.06
N GLY A 16 13.64 6.34 10.35
CA GLY A 16 12.81 6.52 9.15
C GLY A 16 11.46 7.21 9.44
N LEU A 17 10.81 6.83 10.55
CA LEU A 17 9.55 7.46 10.96
C LEU A 17 9.76 8.95 11.32
N LEU A 18 10.83 9.24 12.07
CA LEU A 18 11.17 10.60 12.46
C LEU A 18 11.62 11.47 11.30
N SER A 19 12.35 10.95 10.32
CA SER A 19 12.81 11.72 9.15
C SER A 19 11.70 12.02 8.15
N THR A 20 10.64 11.22 8.11
CA THR A 20 9.49 11.44 7.22
C THR A 20 8.73 12.74 7.56
N LEU A 21 8.66 13.11 8.84
CA LEU A 21 7.98 14.32 9.30
C LEU A 21 8.65 15.64 8.84
N PRO A 22 9.96 15.88 9.07
CA PRO A 22 10.64 17.08 8.57
C PRO A 22 10.73 17.08 7.05
N LEU A 23 10.91 15.93 6.40
CA LEU A 23 10.94 15.84 4.94
C LEU A 23 9.61 16.29 4.32
N SER A 24 8.49 15.91 4.93
CA SER A 24 7.16 16.36 4.52
C SER A 24 6.98 17.87 4.71
N LYS A 25 7.53 18.45 5.78
CA LYS A 25 7.49 19.90 6.02
C LYS A 25 8.29 20.70 5.00
N ILE A 26 9.54 20.29 4.74
CA ILE A 26 10.44 20.92 3.76
C ILE A 26 9.84 20.83 2.36
N MET A 27 9.29 19.68 1.98
CA MET A 27 8.64 19.49 0.68
C MET A 27 7.39 20.37 0.47
N ILE A 28 6.62 20.63 1.51
CA ILE A 28 5.43 21.49 1.43
C ILE A 28 5.83 22.97 1.42
N ILE A 29 6.78 23.37 2.26
CA ILE A 29 7.14 24.78 2.51
C ILE A 29 8.12 25.29 1.46
N ASP A 30 9.22 24.58 1.22
CA ASP A 30 10.32 25.04 0.37
C ASP A 30 10.10 24.68 -1.10
N TYR A 31 9.60 23.49 -1.38
CA TYR A 31 9.42 23.00 -2.76
C TYR A 31 8.07 23.37 -3.37
N LYS A 32 7.22 24.16 -2.69
CA LYS A 32 5.93 24.67 -3.20
C LYS A 32 5.16 23.67 -4.08
N LEU A 33 4.96 22.46 -3.58
CA LEU A 33 4.15 21.41 -4.24
C LEU A 33 4.72 20.83 -5.56
N ILE A 34 5.97 21.08 -5.93
CA ILE A 34 6.57 20.50 -7.15
C ILE A 34 6.57 18.95 -7.11
N TYR A 35 6.59 18.37 -5.91
CA TYR A 35 6.48 16.92 -5.71
C TYR A 35 5.02 16.44 -5.58
N PRO A 36 4.64 15.31 -6.20
CA PRO A 36 3.27 14.77 -6.21
C PRO A 36 2.72 14.50 -4.81
N THR A 37 3.59 14.22 -3.84
CA THR A 37 3.26 14.01 -2.42
C THR A 37 2.81 15.29 -1.71
N GLY A 38 3.47 16.43 -1.93
CA GLY A 38 3.07 17.71 -1.32
C GLY A 38 1.70 18.19 -1.83
N THR A 39 1.44 17.99 -3.12
CA THR A 39 0.13 18.26 -3.74
C THR A 39 -0.95 17.32 -3.20
N ALA A 40 -0.64 16.03 -3.01
CA ALA A 40 -1.58 15.07 -2.43
C ALA A 40 -1.94 15.42 -0.97
N THR A 41 -0.97 15.85 -0.16
CA THR A 41 -1.22 16.31 1.22
C THR A 41 -2.07 17.59 1.26
N ALA A 42 -1.79 18.55 0.39
CA ALA A 42 -2.60 19.78 0.29
C ALA A 42 -4.05 19.48 -0.15
N HIS A 43 -4.23 18.58 -1.13
CA HIS A 43 -5.55 18.12 -1.56
C HIS A 43 -6.32 17.42 -0.42
N LEU A 44 -5.64 16.60 0.39
CA LEU A 44 -6.22 15.95 1.57
C LEU A 44 -6.63 16.96 2.66
N ILE A 45 -5.80 17.96 2.96
CA ILE A 45 -6.14 18.99 3.95
C ILE A 45 -7.38 19.78 3.49
N ASN A 46 -7.42 20.12 2.20
CA ASN A 46 -8.55 20.84 1.61
C ASN A 46 -9.82 19.99 1.52
N SER A 47 -9.70 18.67 1.31
CA SER A 47 -10.86 17.77 1.32
C SER A 47 -11.48 17.62 2.71
N VAL A 48 -10.72 17.80 3.80
CA VAL A 48 -11.26 17.75 5.17
C VAL A 48 -11.89 19.08 5.60
N HIS A 49 -11.36 20.23 5.16
CA HIS A 49 -11.82 21.55 5.62
C HIS A 49 -12.93 22.19 4.77
N THR A 50 -13.22 21.65 3.59
CA THR A 50 -14.34 22.14 2.75
C THR A 50 -15.64 21.38 3.07
N PRO A 51 -16.81 22.05 3.10
CA PRO A 51 -18.08 21.41 3.45
C PRO A 51 -18.54 20.34 2.44
N GLN A 52 -18.09 20.45 1.19
CA GLN A 52 -18.30 19.43 0.15
C GLN A 52 -17.34 18.23 0.32
N GLY A 53 -16.07 18.48 0.66
CA GLY A 53 -15.08 17.45 0.90
C GLY A 53 -15.36 16.60 2.15
N ALA A 54 -15.82 17.23 3.24
CA ALA A 54 -16.16 16.52 4.49
C ALA A 54 -17.24 15.44 4.30
N LYS A 55 -18.21 15.65 3.38
CA LYS A 55 -19.23 14.63 3.04
C LYS A 55 -18.64 13.46 2.25
N LEU A 56 -17.69 13.72 1.36
CA LEU A 56 -16.96 12.70 0.57
C LEU A 56 -16.03 11.88 1.47
N GLU A 57 -15.26 12.54 2.34
CA GLU A 57 -14.39 11.93 3.34
C GLU A 57 -15.18 11.01 4.28
N LYS A 58 -16.34 11.45 4.79
CA LYS A 58 -17.21 10.63 5.65
C LYS A 58 -17.73 9.36 4.96
N LYS A 59 -18.02 9.45 3.65
CA LYS A 59 -18.36 8.26 2.83
C LYS A 59 -17.14 7.35 2.66
N ARG A 60 -15.96 7.92 2.42
CA ARG A 60 -14.68 7.20 2.28
C ARG A 60 -14.31 6.47 3.56
N VAL A 61 -14.44 7.09 4.73
CA VAL A 61 -14.18 6.47 6.04
C VAL A 61 -15.17 5.35 6.33
N ARG A 62 -16.46 5.53 6.01
CA ARG A 62 -17.45 4.45 6.16
C ARG A 62 -17.16 3.27 5.24
N LEU A 63 -16.74 3.55 4.00
CA LEU A 63 -16.34 2.54 3.05
C LEU A 63 -15.06 1.84 3.56
N PHE A 64 -14.06 2.60 3.99
CA PHE A 64 -12.83 2.09 4.58
C PHE A 64 -13.11 1.17 5.77
N GLY A 65 -14.01 1.53 6.68
CA GLY A 65 -14.42 0.66 7.78
C GLY A 65 -15.06 -0.66 7.30
N LYS A 66 -15.89 -0.63 6.26
CA LYS A 66 -16.45 -1.86 5.65
C LYS A 66 -15.36 -2.74 5.03
N PHE A 67 -14.43 -2.13 4.30
CA PHE A 67 -13.33 -2.87 3.67
C PHE A 67 -12.32 -3.37 4.70
N PHE A 68 -12.11 -2.68 5.82
CA PHE A 68 -11.29 -3.17 6.92
C PHE A 68 -11.85 -4.47 7.52
N SER A 69 -13.16 -4.52 7.79
CA SER A 69 -13.81 -5.78 8.22
C SER A 69 -13.71 -6.87 7.16
N LEU A 70 -13.82 -6.51 5.88
CA LEU A 70 -13.66 -7.44 4.76
C LEU A 70 -12.23 -7.97 4.66
N SER A 71 -11.21 -7.12 4.81
CA SER A 71 -9.80 -7.50 4.85
C SER A 71 -9.47 -8.38 6.06
N PHE A 72 -10.07 -8.11 7.21
CA PHE A 72 -9.90 -8.94 8.39
C PHE A 72 -10.50 -10.34 8.19
N LEU A 73 -11.74 -10.42 7.68
CA LEU A 73 -12.37 -11.70 7.34
C LEU A 73 -11.63 -12.44 6.23
N TRP A 74 -11.13 -11.72 5.21
CA TRP A 74 -10.32 -12.29 4.14
C TRP A 74 -8.96 -12.80 4.65
N GLY A 75 -8.33 -12.08 5.56
CA GLY A 75 -7.10 -12.52 6.22
C GLY A 75 -7.32 -13.77 7.08
N LEU A 76 -8.43 -13.85 7.82
CA LEU A 76 -8.84 -15.07 8.54
C LEU A 76 -9.11 -16.24 7.59
N PHE A 77 -9.75 -15.98 6.45
CA PHE A 77 -9.98 -16.98 5.41
C PHE A 77 -8.66 -17.46 4.79
N GLN A 78 -7.77 -16.55 4.40
CA GLN A 78 -6.45 -16.88 3.87
C GLN A 78 -5.60 -17.64 4.89
N TRP A 79 -5.73 -17.34 6.19
CA TRP A 79 -5.06 -18.09 7.26
C TRP A 79 -5.63 -19.52 7.40
N PHE A 80 -6.96 -19.68 7.36
CA PHE A 80 -7.61 -21.00 7.47
C PHE A 80 -7.30 -21.91 6.27
N TYR A 81 -7.18 -21.35 5.07
CA TYR A 81 -6.92 -22.09 3.83
C TYR A 81 -5.44 -22.12 3.42
N ARG A 82 -4.51 -21.58 4.21
CA ARG A 82 -3.06 -21.73 4.00
C ARG A 82 -2.63 -23.11 4.50
N ALA A 83 -2.49 -24.06 3.58
CA ALA A 83 -2.13 -25.45 3.89
C ALA A 83 -0.60 -25.75 3.80
N GLY A 84 0.25 -24.75 3.57
CA GLY A 84 1.72 -24.91 3.54
C GLY A 84 2.44 -23.80 2.77
N ASP A 85 3.77 -23.86 2.71
CA ASP A 85 4.59 -22.96 1.90
C ASP A 85 4.24 -23.15 0.41
N HIS A 86 3.75 -22.08 -0.23
CA HIS A 86 3.22 -22.01 -1.61
C HIS A 86 1.78 -22.48 -1.86
N CYS A 87 1.02 -22.89 -0.84
CA CYS A 87 -0.37 -23.35 -1.01
C CYS A 87 -1.40 -22.38 -0.40
N GLY A 88 -2.33 -21.88 -1.22
CA GLY A 88 -3.46 -21.05 -0.82
C GLY A 88 -3.90 -20.03 -1.88
N PHE A 89 -4.96 -19.27 -1.61
CA PHE A 89 -5.51 -18.21 -2.48
C PHE A 89 -4.55 -17.03 -2.76
N VAL A 90 -3.36 -17.05 -2.16
CA VAL A 90 -2.27 -16.08 -2.33
C VAL A 90 -1.54 -16.29 -3.66
N ASN A 91 -1.55 -17.52 -4.21
CA ASN A 91 -0.82 -17.88 -5.45
C ASN A 91 -1.76 -18.43 -6.52
N PHE A 92 -2.85 -17.70 -6.83
CA PHE A 92 -3.82 -18.21 -7.80
C PHE A 92 -3.27 -18.06 -9.24
N PRO A 93 -3.15 -19.17 -10.01
CA PRO A 93 -2.58 -19.14 -11.36
C PRO A 93 -3.61 -18.66 -12.40
N LEU A 94 -4.04 -17.40 -12.27
CA LEU A 94 -5.09 -16.80 -13.11
C LEU A 94 -4.60 -16.52 -14.54
N LEU A 95 -3.28 -16.41 -14.73
CA LEU A 95 -2.61 -16.13 -16.02
C LEU A 95 -2.02 -17.40 -16.68
N GLY A 96 -2.31 -18.60 -16.14
CA GLY A 96 -1.86 -19.89 -16.68
C GLY A 96 -0.58 -20.46 -16.05
N LEU A 97 -0.35 -21.76 -16.24
CA LEU A 97 0.77 -22.53 -15.66
C LEU A 97 2.15 -22.04 -16.12
N GLN A 98 2.24 -21.44 -17.31
CA GLN A 98 3.49 -20.90 -17.86
C GLN A 98 3.87 -19.55 -17.21
N ALA A 99 2.89 -18.72 -16.84
CA ALA A 99 3.09 -17.49 -16.07
C ALA A 99 3.44 -17.80 -14.60
N TYR A 100 2.85 -18.85 -14.03
CA TYR A 100 3.19 -19.33 -12.69
C TYR A 100 4.66 -19.75 -12.57
N LYS A 101 5.21 -20.43 -13.59
CA LYS A 101 6.64 -20.79 -13.64
C LYS A 101 7.58 -19.57 -13.69
N ASN A 102 7.10 -18.44 -14.20
CA ASN A 102 7.84 -17.18 -14.26
C ASN A 102 7.50 -16.26 -13.06
N SER A 103 6.97 -16.83 -11.96
CA SER A 103 6.52 -16.14 -10.75
C SER A 103 5.47 -15.04 -10.98
N PHE A 104 4.76 -15.04 -12.11
CA PHE A 104 3.60 -14.20 -12.35
C PHE A 104 2.35 -14.91 -11.81
N TYR A 105 2.05 -14.69 -10.54
CA TYR A 105 0.82 -15.13 -9.87
C TYR A 105 0.05 -13.92 -9.34
N PHE A 106 -1.28 -14.01 -9.34
CA PHE A 106 -2.12 -12.94 -8.82
C PHE A 106 -2.41 -13.19 -7.34
N ASP A 107 -1.82 -12.39 -6.47
CA ASP A 107 -2.15 -12.39 -5.04
C ASP A 107 -3.34 -11.46 -4.80
N PHE A 108 -4.50 -12.04 -4.50
CA PHE A 108 -5.65 -11.31 -3.99
C PHE A 108 -5.38 -10.90 -2.54
N SER A 109 -4.49 -9.91 -2.35
CA SER A 109 -4.22 -9.33 -1.05
C SER A 109 -5.12 -8.11 -0.83
N ALA A 110 -6.05 -8.26 0.12
CA ALA A 110 -6.98 -7.20 0.50
C ALA A 110 -6.28 -5.95 1.07
N SER A 111 -5.02 -6.08 1.50
CA SER A 111 -4.18 -4.96 1.93
C SER A 111 -3.90 -3.96 0.80
N PHE A 112 -3.64 -4.45 -0.43
CA PHE A 112 -3.43 -3.56 -1.58
C PHE A 112 -4.74 -2.90 -2.04
N VAL A 113 -5.87 -3.59 -1.90
CA VAL A 113 -7.20 -2.98 -2.13
C VAL A 113 -7.46 -1.86 -1.11
N GLY A 114 -7.12 -2.07 0.16
CA GLY A 114 -7.24 -1.06 1.21
C GLY A 114 -6.36 0.16 0.99
N VAL A 115 -5.09 -0.04 0.60
CA VAL A 115 -4.16 1.06 0.26
C VAL A 115 -4.66 1.85 -0.96
N GLY A 116 -5.14 1.15 -1.99
CA GLY A 116 -5.69 1.76 -3.20
C GLY A 116 -6.96 2.61 -2.97
N MET A 117 -7.68 2.38 -1.88
CA MET A 117 -8.86 3.16 -1.50
C MET A 117 -8.55 4.46 -0.74
N ILE A 118 -7.46 4.48 0.02
CA ILE A 118 -7.00 5.66 0.78
C ILE A 118 -6.28 6.63 -0.15
N CYS A 119 -5.45 6.10 -1.06
CA CYS A 119 -4.63 6.92 -1.94
C CYS A 119 -5.43 7.46 -3.14
N PRO A 120 -5.10 8.65 -3.67
CA PRO A 120 -5.66 9.12 -4.92
C PRO A 120 -5.29 8.19 -6.07
N HIS A 121 -6.17 8.08 -7.09
CA HIS A 121 -6.01 7.15 -8.21
C HIS A 121 -4.64 7.26 -8.92
N LEU A 122 -4.04 8.46 -8.94
CA LEU A 122 -2.71 8.70 -9.50
C LEU A 122 -1.63 7.83 -8.84
N VAL A 123 -1.66 7.70 -7.51
CA VAL A 123 -0.70 6.91 -6.75
C VAL A 123 -0.92 5.42 -6.98
N ASN A 124 -2.18 4.98 -7.02
CA ASN A 124 -2.53 3.58 -7.29
C ASN A 124 -2.06 3.13 -8.69
N VAL A 125 -2.21 4.00 -9.71
CA VAL A 125 -1.71 3.75 -11.07
C VAL A 125 -0.18 3.71 -11.09
N SER A 126 0.50 4.61 -10.38
CA SER A 126 1.97 4.58 -10.28
C SER A 126 2.49 3.32 -9.60
N GLY A 127 1.80 2.85 -8.54
CA GLY A 127 2.15 1.62 -7.84
C GLY A 127 1.93 0.38 -8.71
N LEU A 128 0.87 0.37 -9.51
CA LEU A 128 0.60 -0.70 -10.47
C LEU A 128 1.67 -0.74 -11.58
N LEU A 129 2.03 0.41 -12.16
CA LEU A 129 3.10 0.51 -13.16
C LEU A 129 4.46 0.13 -12.57
N GLY A 130 4.77 0.58 -11.36
CA GLY A 130 5.98 0.19 -10.64
C GLY A 130 6.04 -1.30 -10.34
N GLY A 131 4.90 -1.92 -10.00
CA GLY A 131 4.77 -3.36 -9.84
C GLY A 131 5.04 -4.11 -11.14
N ILE A 132 4.39 -3.71 -12.24
CA ILE A 132 4.60 -4.33 -13.56
C ILE A 132 6.07 -4.21 -13.99
N ILE A 133 6.69 -3.04 -13.79
CA ILE A 133 8.10 -2.81 -14.15
C ILE A 133 9.04 -3.65 -13.27
N SER A 134 8.81 -3.68 -11.95
CA SER A 134 9.63 -4.45 -11.01
C SER A 134 9.58 -5.95 -11.32
N TRP A 135 8.37 -6.51 -11.48
CA TRP A 135 8.18 -7.92 -11.80
C TRP A 135 8.57 -8.27 -13.24
N GLY A 136 8.41 -7.34 -14.19
CA GLY A 136 8.71 -7.56 -15.61
C GLY A 136 10.17 -7.34 -16.01
N ILE A 137 10.94 -6.55 -15.26
CA ILE A 137 12.32 -6.18 -15.62
C ILE A 137 13.35 -6.62 -14.58
N MET A 138 13.07 -6.49 -13.28
CA MET A 138 14.07 -6.79 -12.23
C MET A 138 14.12 -8.26 -11.81
N TRP A 139 13.01 -9.00 -11.90
CA TRP A 139 12.92 -10.39 -11.46
C TRP A 139 13.06 -11.49 -12.53
N PRO A 140 13.01 -11.22 -13.86
CA PRO A 140 13.35 -12.20 -14.88
C PRO A 140 14.81 -12.12 -15.37
N LEU A 141 15.69 -11.36 -14.70
CA LEU A 141 17.13 -11.26 -14.98
C LEU A 141 17.96 -12.08 -13.98
#